data_AF-A0AAU5GQZ8-F1
#
_entry.id   AF-A0AAU5GQZ8-F1
#
_cell.length_a   1.000
_cell.length_b   1.000
_cell.length_c   1.000
_cell.angle_alpha   90.00
_cell.angle_beta   90.00
_cell.angle_gamma   90.00
#
_symmetry.space_group_name_H-M   'P 1'
#
loop_
_entity.id
_entity.type
_entity.pdbx_description
1 polymer ?
#
loop_
_entity_poly.entity_id
_entity_poly.type
_entity_poly.pdbx_seq_one_letter_code
_entity_poly.pdbx_strand_id
1 'polypeptide(L)'
;MDFEGQLDLEFDGEFLVPRINQQAYRDIYTLEGWLRRLCLASWMRAHGTLWHQHLDPKLRKNLERLAEKSRRRLHLDAETSDDLIWQSDIGELLKMLTAPQIADDIHHLAGREQQEIARDFDEIREIRNVLAHNRALSPQTYALLRGSIFRLQAVVDHFRSCILYGDSDILHDDSDLGEYLAILLEDNDWSKFQAFVARGHGFIQYVTLPTQPLNMWPDAQRLLEVFSDHLEHITAFTMNKERDEFIILAPEKLDEDSQAALCRAFAANPGVWTHLPYEEQHPRFICSPKMWIYENESPFRSTEEEPPF
;
A
#
# COMPACT_ATOMS: atom_id res chain seq x y z
N MET A 1 26.38 -21.46 -28.52
CA MET A 1 25.64 -20.79 -27.45
C MET A 1 25.17 -21.90 -26.53
N ASP A 2 25.83 -22.03 -25.37
CA ASP A 2 25.53 -23.08 -24.42
C ASP A 2 24.14 -22.89 -23.83
N PHE A 3 23.31 -23.92 -23.98
CA PHE A 3 21.98 -24.05 -23.40
C PHE A 3 22.02 -24.48 -21.93
N GLU A 4 23.19 -24.48 -21.30
CA GLU A 4 23.37 -24.82 -19.88
C GLU A 4 23.09 -23.63 -18.96
N GLY A 5 21.90 -23.04 -19.09
CA GLY A 5 21.25 -22.48 -17.92
C GLY A 5 20.71 -23.67 -17.14
N GLN A 6 21.43 -24.13 -16.11
CA GLN A 6 21.00 -25.24 -15.25
C GLN A 6 19.51 -25.11 -14.96
N LEU A 7 18.74 -26.14 -15.27
CA LEU A 7 17.34 -26.26 -14.88
C LEU A 7 17.32 -26.23 -13.35
N ASP A 8 17.09 -25.05 -12.78
CA ASP A 8 17.09 -24.80 -11.34
C ASP A 8 15.80 -25.40 -10.76
N LEU A 9 15.87 -26.71 -10.50
CA LEU A 9 14.79 -27.53 -9.97
C LEU A 9 15.05 -27.84 -8.49
N GLU A 10 13.98 -27.92 -7.72
CA GLU A 10 14.01 -28.42 -6.35
C GLU A 10 12.94 -29.49 -6.12
N PHE A 11 13.22 -30.40 -5.19
CA PHE A 11 12.24 -31.36 -4.71
C PHE A 11 11.39 -30.72 -3.62
N ASP A 12 10.07 -30.80 -3.79
CA ASP A 12 9.07 -30.63 -2.73
C ASP A 12 8.41 -31.99 -2.49
N GLY A 13 8.89 -32.70 -1.46
CA GLY A 13 8.61 -34.12 -1.28
C GLY A 13 9.07 -34.94 -2.49
N GLU A 14 8.16 -35.68 -3.11
CA GLU A 14 8.40 -36.48 -4.31
C GLU A 14 8.20 -35.71 -5.63
N PHE A 15 7.88 -34.40 -5.57
CA PHE A 15 7.57 -33.60 -6.74
C PHE A 15 8.72 -32.64 -7.10
N LEU A 16 9.10 -32.57 -8.38
CA LEU A 16 10.11 -31.62 -8.87
C LEU A 16 9.44 -30.31 -9.28
N VAL A 17 9.85 -29.22 -8.65
CA VAL A 17 9.36 -27.86 -8.90
C VAL A 17 10.47 -26.99 -9.48
N PRO A 18 10.22 -26.26 -10.58
CA PRO A 18 11.15 -25.23 -11.04
C PRO A 18 11.18 -24.04 -10.07
N ARG A 19 12.35 -23.71 -9.52
CA ARG A 19 12.56 -22.54 -8.65
C ARG A 19 12.18 -21.23 -9.33
N ILE A 20 12.41 -21.16 -10.64
CA ILE A 20 12.00 -20.04 -11.48
C ILE A 20 10.50 -19.76 -11.36
N ASN A 21 9.65 -20.79 -11.28
CA ASN A 21 8.21 -20.58 -11.14
C ASN A 21 7.88 -19.94 -9.78
N GLN A 22 8.46 -20.44 -8.69
CA GLN A 22 8.23 -19.90 -7.35
C GLN A 22 8.70 -18.44 -7.24
N GLN A 23 9.89 -18.14 -7.76
CA GLN A 23 10.42 -16.79 -7.79
C GLN A 23 9.53 -15.86 -8.63
N ALA A 24 9.10 -16.31 -9.81
CA ALA A 24 8.19 -15.56 -10.66
C ALA A 24 6.86 -15.26 -9.96
N TYR A 25 6.27 -16.24 -9.26
CA TYR A 25 5.05 -16.03 -8.48
C TYR A 25 5.25 -15.00 -7.37
N ARG A 26 6.35 -15.07 -6.62
CA ARG A 26 6.67 -14.11 -5.56
C ARG A 26 6.87 -12.70 -6.09
N ASP A 27 7.62 -12.56 -7.19
CA ASP A 27 7.89 -11.26 -7.81
C ASP A 27 6.59 -10.63 -8.34
N ILE A 28 5.75 -11.40 -9.04
CA ILE A 28 4.45 -10.94 -9.53
C ILE A 28 3.53 -10.56 -8.37
N TYR A 29 3.44 -11.40 -7.33
CA TYR A 29 2.60 -11.15 -6.16
C TYR A 29 2.97 -9.84 -5.46
N THR A 30 4.27 -9.62 -5.25
CA THR A 30 4.79 -8.41 -4.59
C THR A 30 4.50 -7.16 -5.41
N LEU A 31 4.77 -7.23 -6.72
CA LEU A 31 4.53 -6.12 -7.64
C LEU A 31 3.03 -5.78 -7.74
N GLU A 32 2.18 -6.79 -7.89
CA GLU A 32 0.72 -6.63 -7.95
C GLU A 32 0.19 -5.98 -6.67
N GLY A 33 0.71 -6.37 -5.50
CA GLY A 33 0.37 -5.75 -4.23
C GLY A 33 0.66 -4.24 -4.22
N TRP A 34 1.82 -3.82 -4.72
CA TRP A 34 2.15 -2.39 -4.83
C TRP A 34 1.33 -1.66 -5.87
N LEU A 35 1.03 -2.28 -7.03
CA LEU A 35 0.18 -1.68 -8.05
C LEU A 35 -1.27 -1.52 -7.56
N ARG A 36 -1.77 -2.42 -6.70
CA ARG A 36 -3.06 -2.25 -6.01
C ARG A 36 -3.04 -1.04 -5.07
N ARG A 37 -1.96 -0.87 -4.30
CA ARG A 37 -1.77 0.29 -3.41
C ARG A 37 -1.72 1.61 -4.18
N LEU A 38 -0.97 1.65 -5.29
CA LEU A 38 -0.94 2.79 -6.20
C LEU A 38 -2.35 3.08 -6.74
N CYS A 39 -3.05 2.05 -7.21
CA CYS A 39 -4.42 2.20 -7.71
C CYS A 39 -5.33 2.80 -6.64
N LEU A 40 -5.31 2.25 -5.42
CA LEU A 40 -6.12 2.76 -4.31
C LEU A 40 -5.77 4.21 -3.99
N ALA A 41 -4.48 4.53 -3.86
CA ALA A 41 -4.02 5.89 -3.58
C ALA A 41 -4.49 6.88 -4.64
N SER A 42 -4.33 6.57 -5.92
CA SER A 42 -4.80 7.44 -7.01
C SER A 42 -6.31 7.64 -6.99
N TRP A 43 -7.10 6.58 -6.77
CA TRP A 43 -8.56 6.66 -6.67
C TRP A 43 -9.02 7.45 -5.44
N MET A 44 -8.41 7.22 -4.27
CA MET A 44 -8.70 7.95 -3.03
C MET A 44 -8.31 9.42 -3.14
N ARG A 45 -7.17 9.74 -3.76
CA ARG A 45 -6.75 11.13 -4.03
C ARG A 45 -7.72 11.83 -4.97
N ALA A 46 -8.21 11.13 -6.00
CA ALA A 46 -9.13 11.67 -6.98
C ALA A 46 -10.56 11.85 -6.45
N HIS A 47 -11.04 11.00 -5.55
CA HIS A 47 -12.48 10.93 -5.23
C HIS A 47 -12.79 10.74 -3.74
N GLY A 48 -11.80 10.72 -2.86
CA GLY A 48 -11.98 10.48 -1.44
C GLY A 48 -12.65 9.13 -1.16
N THR A 49 -13.49 9.09 -0.14
CA THR A 49 -14.25 7.91 0.32
C THR A 49 -15.19 7.33 -0.74
N LEU A 50 -15.64 8.19 -1.66
CA LEU A 50 -16.59 7.83 -2.72
C LEU A 50 -15.92 7.24 -3.95
N TRP A 51 -14.60 7.00 -3.95
CA TRP A 51 -13.85 6.50 -5.10
C TRP A 51 -14.48 5.29 -5.79
N HIS A 52 -14.98 4.34 -5.01
CA HIS A 52 -15.59 3.11 -5.52
C HIS A 52 -16.86 3.40 -6.35
N GLN A 53 -17.52 4.54 -6.11
CA GLN A 53 -18.71 4.97 -6.85
C GLN A 53 -18.38 5.49 -8.25
N HIS A 54 -17.13 5.88 -8.49
CA HIS A 54 -16.64 6.37 -9.78
C HIS A 54 -16.12 5.27 -10.70
N LEU A 55 -16.03 4.04 -10.21
CA LEU A 55 -15.73 2.86 -11.02
C LEU A 55 -16.84 2.60 -12.05
N ASP A 56 -16.50 1.93 -13.15
CA ASP A 56 -17.50 1.40 -14.08
C ASP A 56 -18.55 0.57 -13.30
N PRO A 57 -19.86 0.82 -13.46
CA PRO A 57 -20.89 0.16 -12.66
C PRO A 57 -20.91 -1.37 -12.78
N LYS A 58 -20.47 -1.94 -13.92
CA LYS A 58 -20.39 -3.41 -14.06
C LYS A 58 -19.18 -3.94 -13.31
N LEU A 59 -18.03 -3.28 -13.41
CA LEU A 59 -16.84 -3.61 -12.64
C LEU A 59 -17.11 -3.53 -11.14
N ARG A 60 -17.64 -2.40 -10.66
CA ARG A 60 -18.00 -2.19 -9.25
C ARG A 60 -18.89 -3.32 -8.71
N LYS A 61 -20.00 -3.60 -9.40
CA LYS A 61 -20.93 -4.68 -8.99
C LYS A 61 -20.26 -6.05 -8.98
N ASN A 62 -19.31 -6.30 -9.89
CA ASN A 62 -18.56 -7.56 -9.87
C ASN A 62 -17.65 -7.65 -8.64
N LEU A 63 -16.90 -6.59 -8.34
CA LEU A 63 -16.03 -6.54 -7.17
C LEU A 63 -16.81 -6.66 -5.86
N GLU A 64 -17.94 -5.96 -5.72
CA GLU A 64 -18.83 -6.08 -4.55
C GLU A 64 -19.36 -7.51 -4.38
N ARG A 65 -19.73 -8.17 -5.48
CA ARG A 65 -20.16 -9.58 -5.48
C ARG A 65 -19.01 -10.51 -5.08
N LEU A 66 -17.78 -10.23 -5.52
CA LEU A 66 -16.59 -11.00 -5.15
C LEU A 66 -16.27 -10.81 -3.66
N ALA A 67 -16.30 -9.58 -3.15
CA ALA A 67 -16.14 -9.27 -1.73
C ALA A 67 -17.15 -10.06 -0.87
N GLU A 68 -18.44 -10.01 -1.25
CA GLU A 68 -19.48 -10.75 -0.54
C GLU A 68 -19.29 -12.27 -0.59
N LYS A 69 -18.84 -12.80 -1.74
CA LYS A 69 -18.53 -14.23 -1.87
C LYS A 69 -17.33 -14.61 -1.01
N SER A 70 -16.31 -13.76 -0.94
CA SER A 70 -15.14 -13.93 -0.09
C SER A 70 -15.58 -13.97 1.37
N ARG A 71 -16.40 -13.01 1.85
CA ARG A 71 -16.96 -13.00 3.21
C ARG A 71 -17.72 -14.28 3.59
N ARG A 72 -18.32 -14.99 2.63
CA ARG A 72 -19.02 -16.27 2.88
C ARG A 72 -18.08 -17.48 2.99
N ARG A 73 -16.80 -17.31 2.65
CA ARG A 73 -15.75 -18.35 2.72
C ARG A 73 -15.00 -18.36 4.05
N LEU A 74 -15.54 -17.75 5.10
CA LEU A 74 -14.99 -17.80 6.46
C LEU A 74 -14.71 -19.24 6.94
N HIS A 75 -15.44 -20.23 6.43
CA HIS A 75 -15.20 -21.66 6.72
C HIS A 75 -13.86 -22.21 6.20
N LEU A 76 -13.19 -21.50 5.28
CA LEU A 76 -11.85 -21.85 4.79
C LEU A 76 -10.74 -21.13 5.56
N ASP A 77 -11.10 -20.36 6.60
CA ASP A 77 -10.21 -19.43 7.30
C ASP A 77 -9.49 -18.46 6.33
N ALA A 78 -10.10 -18.24 5.16
CA ALA A 78 -9.59 -17.31 4.18
C ALA A 78 -9.80 -15.89 4.71
N GLU A 79 -8.71 -15.16 4.90
CA GLU A 79 -8.74 -13.77 5.30
C GLU A 79 -9.35 -12.93 4.16
N THR A 80 -10.44 -12.23 4.45
CA THR A 80 -11.17 -11.45 3.44
C THR A 80 -10.95 -9.97 3.68
N SER A 81 -10.45 -9.26 2.68
CA SER A 81 -10.52 -7.80 2.66
C SER A 81 -11.86 -7.35 2.06
N ASP A 82 -12.53 -6.41 2.72
CA ASP A 82 -13.68 -5.71 2.13
C ASP A 82 -13.28 -4.67 1.08
N ASP A 83 -11.98 -4.39 0.96
CA ASP A 83 -11.45 -3.47 -0.04
C ASP A 83 -11.61 -4.04 -1.46
N LEU A 84 -12.43 -3.35 -2.27
CA LEU A 84 -12.79 -3.78 -3.60
C LEU A 84 -11.59 -3.90 -4.53
N ILE A 85 -10.54 -3.08 -4.34
CA ILE A 85 -9.34 -3.19 -5.17
C ILE A 85 -8.65 -4.52 -4.93
N TRP A 86 -8.71 -5.11 -3.74
CA TRP A 86 -8.08 -6.40 -3.44
C TRP A 86 -8.91 -7.60 -3.90
N GLN A 87 -10.16 -7.38 -4.31
CA GLN A 87 -11.00 -8.42 -4.92
C GLN A 87 -10.78 -8.53 -6.42
N SER A 88 -10.14 -7.54 -7.05
CA SER A 88 -10.00 -7.51 -8.50
C SER A 88 -9.03 -8.58 -8.99
N ASP A 89 -9.26 -9.15 -10.16
CA ASP A 89 -8.20 -9.86 -10.87
C ASP A 89 -7.21 -8.87 -11.52
N ILE A 90 -6.17 -9.39 -12.16
CA ILE A 90 -5.13 -8.58 -12.83
C ILE A 90 -5.68 -7.75 -14.00
N GLY A 91 -6.66 -8.27 -14.74
CA GLY A 91 -7.30 -7.56 -15.85
C GLY A 91 -8.24 -6.46 -15.37
N GLU A 92 -8.94 -6.70 -14.26
CA GLU A 92 -9.75 -5.70 -13.58
C GLU A 92 -8.88 -4.59 -12.96
N LEU A 93 -7.75 -4.95 -12.33
CA LEU A 93 -6.78 -3.97 -11.83
C LEU A 93 -6.23 -3.09 -12.96
N LEU A 94 -5.87 -3.70 -14.09
CA LEU A 94 -5.43 -2.97 -15.27
C LEU A 94 -6.48 -1.97 -15.77
N LYS A 95 -7.77 -2.33 -15.77
CA LYS A 95 -8.85 -1.41 -16.13
C LYS A 95 -8.97 -0.25 -15.14
N MET A 96 -8.77 -0.50 -13.85
CA MET A 96 -8.81 0.56 -12.83
C MET A 96 -7.61 1.50 -12.94
N LEU A 97 -6.41 0.95 -13.17
CA LEU A 97 -5.15 1.73 -13.34
C LEU A 97 -5.13 2.59 -14.61
N THR A 98 -5.88 2.20 -15.64
CA THR A 98 -5.96 2.92 -16.92
C THR A 98 -7.24 3.74 -17.07
N ALA A 99 -8.00 3.93 -15.99
CA ALA A 99 -9.19 4.75 -16.01
C ALA A 99 -8.81 6.22 -16.24
N PRO A 100 -9.39 6.91 -17.25
CA PRO A 100 -9.04 8.29 -17.56
C PRO A 100 -9.25 9.27 -16.40
N GLN A 101 -10.17 8.95 -15.48
CA GLN A 101 -10.53 9.78 -14.34
C GLN A 101 -9.39 9.97 -13.33
N ILE A 102 -8.42 9.05 -13.31
CA ILE A 102 -7.28 9.09 -12.38
C ILE A 102 -5.94 9.23 -13.13
N ALA A 103 -5.97 9.63 -14.40
CA ALA A 103 -4.76 9.69 -15.23
C ALA A 103 -3.70 10.64 -14.66
N ASP A 104 -4.11 11.84 -14.26
CA ASP A 104 -3.22 12.83 -13.66
C ASP A 104 -2.66 12.35 -12.31
N ASP A 105 -3.49 11.68 -11.51
CA ASP A 105 -3.07 11.13 -10.22
C ASP A 105 -2.11 9.95 -10.38
N ILE A 106 -2.29 9.12 -11.41
CA ILE A 106 -1.32 8.07 -11.76
C ILE A 106 -0.02 8.72 -12.22
N HIS A 107 -0.05 9.69 -13.13
CA HIS A 107 1.17 10.36 -13.58
C HIS A 107 1.93 10.97 -12.39
N HIS A 108 1.23 11.67 -11.50
CA HIS A 108 1.82 12.28 -10.31
C HIS A 108 2.44 11.24 -9.37
N LEU A 109 1.69 10.18 -9.02
CA LEU A 109 2.12 9.21 -8.03
C LEU A 109 3.03 8.10 -8.57
N ALA A 110 3.04 7.84 -9.88
CA ALA A 110 3.85 6.79 -10.51
C ALA A 110 5.04 7.33 -11.31
N GLY A 111 5.05 8.64 -11.61
CA GLY A 111 6.06 9.27 -12.45
C GLY A 111 6.00 8.80 -13.91
N ARG A 112 4.92 8.13 -14.32
CA ARG A 112 4.74 7.55 -15.66
C ARG A 112 3.29 7.61 -16.12
N GLU A 113 3.13 7.61 -17.44
CA GLU A 113 1.82 7.54 -18.07
C GLU A 113 1.14 6.17 -17.87
N GLN A 114 -0.19 6.20 -17.70
CA GLN A 114 -1.02 5.01 -17.55
C GLN A 114 -0.79 3.98 -18.67
N GLN A 115 -0.55 4.43 -19.90
CA GLN A 115 -0.37 3.57 -21.07
C GLN A 115 0.94 2.78 -21.01
N GLU A 116 1.99 3.34 -20.42
CA GLU A 116 3.26 2.65 -20.24
C GLU A 116 3.14 1.56 -19.17
N ILE A 117 2.51 1.90 -18.04
CA ILE A 117 2.19 0.95 -16.97
C ILE A 117 1.33 -0.18 -17.52
N ALA A 118 0.32 0.15 -18.32
CA ALA A 118 -0.61 -0.81 -18.91
C ALA A 118 0.08 -1.85 -19.78
N ARG A 119 0.99 -1.40 -20.66
CA ARG A 119 1.73 -2.29 -21.56
C ARG A 119 2.54 -3.32 -20.79
N ASP A 120 3.32 -2.87 -19.81
CA ASP A 120 4.18 -3.77 -19.03
C ASP A 120 3.35 -4.69 -18.12
N PHE A 121 2.22 -4.19 -17.59
CA PHE A 121 1.35 -4.99 -16.74
C PHE A 121 0.54 -6.04 -17.52
N ASP A 122 0.16 -5.74 -18.76
CA ASP A 122 -0.49 -6.71 -19.65
C ASP A 122 0.47 -7.83 -20.07
N GLU A 123 1.76 -7.54 -20.28
CA GLU A 123 2.79 -8.58 -20.50
C GLU A 123 2.90 -9.52 -19.28
N ILE A 124 2.89 -8.98 -18.06
CA ILE A 124 2.86 -9.80 -16.84
C ILE A 124 1.59 -10.64 -16.76
N ARG A 125 0.42 -10.08 -17.13
CA ARG A 125 -0.85 -10.83 -17.17
C ARG A 125 -0.77 -12.04 -18.10
N GLU A 126 -0.23 -11.87 -19.30
CA GLU A 126 -0.07 -12.97 -20.25
C GLU A 126 0.92 -14.02 -19.72
N ILE A 127 2.05 -13.61 -19.14
CA ILE A 127 3.01 -14.55 -18.55
C ILE A 127 2.43 -15.28 -17.33
N ARG A 128 1.62 -14.61 -16.49
CA ARG A 128 0.90 -15.23 -15.37
C ARG A 128 -0.09 -16.29 -15.85
N ASN A 129 -0.81 -16.03 -16.94
CA ASN A 129 -1.71 -17.02 -17.53
C ASN A 129 -0.93 -18.22 -18.07
N VAL A 130 0.23 -18.00 -18.69
CA VAL A 130 1.16 -19.06 -19.09
C VAL A 130 1.64 -19.86 -17.87
N LEU A 131 2.00 -19.20 -16.77
CA LEU A 131 2.41 -19.83 -15.50
C LEU A 131 1.33 -20.71 -14.88
N ALA A 132 0.06 -20.26 -14.93
CA ALA A 132 -1.05 -20.98 -14.34
C ALA A 132 -1.43 -22.26 -15.12
N HIS A 133 -1.11 -22.30 -16.43
CA HIS A 133 -1.51 -23.39 -17.32
C HIS A 133 -0.36 -24.26 -17.83
N ASN A 134 0.90 -23.84 -17.65
CA ASN A 134 2.08 -24.61 -18.07
C ASN A 134 2.88 -25.13 -16.87
N ARG A 135 3.49 -26.31 -17.06
CA ARG A 135 4.24 -27.00 -15.99
C ARG A 135 5.55 -26.31 -15.59
N ALA A 136 6.17 -25.54 -16.49
CA ALA A 136 7.43 -24.84 -16.24
C ALA A 136 7.57 -23.61 -17.14
N LEU A 137 8.15 -22.53 -16.61
CA LEU A 137 8.60 -21.41 -17.43
C LEU A 137 9.91 -21.75 -18.14
N SER A 138 10.04 -21.30 -19.39
CA SER A 138 11.33 -21.27 -20.05
C SER A 138 12.20 -20.12 -19.52
N PRO A 139 13.55 -20.23 -19.56
CA PRO A 139 14.44 -19.13 -19.22
C PRO A 139 14.16 -17.85 -20.02
N GLN A 140 13.74 -17.99 -21.28
CA GLN A 140 13.38 -16.87 -22.14
C GLN A 140 12.12 -16.15 -21.67
N THR A 141 11.06 -16.90 -21.32
CA THR A 141 9.84 -16.31 -20.77
C THR A 141 10.10 -15.61 -19.44
N TYR A 142 10.96 -16.19 -18.60
CA TYR A 142 11.36 -15.56 -17.34
C TYR A 142 12.18 -14.28 -17.58
N ALA A 143 13.06 -14.25 -18.58
CA ALA A 143 13.80 -13.04 -18.94
C ALA A 143 12.86 -11.90 -19.38
N LEU A 144 11.81 -12.21 -20.16
CA LEU A 144 10.77 -11.23 -20.54
C LEU A 144 10.03 -10.73 -19.29
N LEU A 145 9.61 -11.64 -18.41
CA LEU A 145 8.96 -11.30 -17.15
C LEU A 145 9.82 -10.34 -16.32
N ARG A 146 11.10 -10.68 -16.12
CA ARG A 146 12.05 -9.85 -15.37
C ARG A 146 12.22 -8.47 -15.98
N GLY A 147 12.21 -8.36 -17.32
CA GLY A 147 12.22 -7.09 -18.01
C GLY A 147 11.00 -6.21 -17.66
N SER A 148 9.81 -6.78 -17.71
CA SER A 148 8.57 -6.08 -17.33
C SER A 148 8.50 -5.72 -15.85
N ILE A 149 8.89 -6.66 -14.97
CA ILE A 149 8.96 -6.42 -13.53
C ILE A 149 9.94 -5.28 -13.21
N PHE A 150 11.11 -5.26 -13.85
CA PHE A 150 12.08 -4.18 -13.64
C PHE A 150 11.52 -2.80 -14.02
N ARG A 151 10.78 -2.69 -15.13
CA ARG A 151 10.17 -1.42 -15.56
C ARG A 151 9.05 -0.97 -14.63
N LEU A 152 8.22 -1.90 -14.14
CA LEU A 152 7.17 -1.60 -13.18
C LEU A 152 7.70 -1.40 -11.75
N GLN A 153 8.86 -1.96 -11.41
CA GLN A 153 9.51 -1.69 -10.14
C GLN A 153 9.91 -0.21 -10.03
N ALA A 154 10.39 0.40 -11.12
CA ALA A 154 10.66 1.84 -11.14
C ALA A 154 9.39 2.69 -10.87
N VAL A 155 8.23 2.22 -11.32
CA VAL A 155 6.92 2.85 -11.00
C VAL A 155 6.60 2.72 -9.52
N VAL A 156 6.79 1.52 -8.96
CA VAL A 156 6.59 1.27 -7.53
C VAL A 156 7.56 2.09 -6.68
N ASP A 157 8.80 2.23 -7.11
CA ASP A 157 9.83 2.97 -6.40
C ASP A 157 9.50 4.47 -6.37
N HIS A 158 9.07 5.06 -7.50
CA HIS A 158 8.57 6.44 -7.53
C HIS A 158 7.34 6.62 -6.63
N PHE A 159 6.39 5.68 -6.67
CA PHE A 159 5.23 5.71 -5.79
C PHE A 159 5.60 5.68 -4.31
N ARG A 160 6.52 4.80 -3.94
CA ARG A 160 7.04 4.73 -2.56
C ARG A 160 7.80 5.99 -2.20
N SER A 161 8.61 6.56 -3.09
CA SER A 161 9.33 7.80 -2.81
C SER A 161 8.39 8.98 -2.59
N CYS A 162 7.25 9.06 -3.29
CA CYS A 162 6.26 10.10 -3.05
C CYS A 162 5.47 9.89 -1.76
N ILE A 163 4.95 8.68 -1.54
CA ILE A 163 3.97 8.46 -0.46
C ILE A 163 4.60 8.10 0.88
N LEU A 164 5.70 7.34 0.89
CA LEU A 164 6.32 6.85 2.12
C LEU A 164 7.52 7.69 2.55
N TYR A 165 8.15 8.39 1.62
CA TYR A 165 9.42 9.10 1.86
C TYR A 165 9.40 10.53 1.32
N GLY A 166 8.24 11.02 0.87
CA GLY A 166 8.12 12.35 0.29
C GLY A 166 8.09 13.41 1.39
N ASP A 167 8.57 14.60 1.06
CA ASP A 167 8.43 15.75 1.94
C ASP A 167 6.95 16.07 2.18
N SER A 168 6.65 16.50 3.39
CA SER A 168 5.31 16.95 3.77
C SER A 168 5.40 18.25 4.56
N ASP A 169 4.45 19.14 4.30
CA ASP A 169 4.33 20.40 4.99
C ASP A 169 3.60 20.15 6.31
N ILE A 170 4.29 20.32 7.42
CA ILE A 170 3.67 20.27 8.74
C ILE A 170 2.63 21.38 8.83
N LEU A 171 1.40 21.01 9.14
CA LEU A 171 0.31 21.95 9.33
C LEU A 171 0.45 22.58 10.71
N HIS A 172 0.83 23.86 10.73
CA HIS A 172 0.95 24.64 11.96
C HIS A 172 -0.41 25.12 12.48
N ASP A 173 -0.39 25.77 13.65
CA ASP A 173 -1.55 26.32 14.37
C ASP A 173 -2.32 27.42 13.59
N ASP A 174 -1.85 27.82 12.41
CA ASP A 174 -2.52 28.78 11.52
C ASP A 174 -3.39 28.12 10.44
N SER A 175 -3.45 26.78 10.42
CA SER A 175 -4.33 26.00 9.55
C SER A 175 -5.49 25.41 10.34
N ASP A 176 -6.70 25.40 9.75
CA ASP A 176 -7.91 24.92 10.45
C ASP A 176 -7.74 23.52 11.07
N LEU A 177 -7.06 22.59 10.38
CA LEU A 177 -6.86 21.22 10.87
C LEU A 177 -5.70 21.12 11.88
N GLY A 178 -4.63 21.90 11.69
CA GLY A 178 -3.50 21.96 12.62
C GLY A 178 -3.91 22.57 13.96
N GLU A 179 -4.60 23.72 13.92
CA GLU A 179 -5.21 24.37 15.08
C GLU A 179 -6.19 23.42 15.78
N TYR A 180 -7.02 22.72 15.02
CA TYR A 180 -7.98 21.76 15.59
C TYR A 180 -7.28 20.61 16.33
N LEU A 181 -6.21 20.04 15.78
CA LEU A 181 -5.41 19.04 16.50
C LEU A 181 -4.76 19.64 17.75
N ALA A 182 -4.20 20.84 17.66
CA ALA A 182 -3.55 21.51 18.79
C ALA A 182 -4.53 21.72 19.96
N ILE A 183 -5.76 22.13 19.68
CA ILE A 183 -6.83 22.25 20.69
C ILE A 183 -7.14 20.89 21.34
N LEU A 184 -7.23 19.82 20.55
CA LEU A 184 -7.49 18.47 21.08
C LEU A 184 -6.34 17.94 21.94
N LEU A 185 -5.12 18.46 21.75
CA LEU A 185 -3.90 18.05 22.45
C LEU A 185 -3.43 19.07 23.52
N GLU A 186 -4.28 20.03 23.93
CA GLU A 186 -3.91 21.07 24.90
C GLU A 186 -3.34 20.49 26.21
N ASP A 187 -3.92 19.39 26.69
CA ASP A 187 -3.50 18.68 27.91
C ASP A 187 -2.64 17.42 27.64
N ASN A 188 -2.10 17.28 26.42
CA ASN A 188 -1.36 16.08 26.03
C ASN A 188 -0.01 15.93 26.77
N ASP A 189 0.33 14.69 27.13
CA ASP A 189 1.65 14.34 27.64
C ASP A 189 2.61 14.06 26.45
N TRP A 190 3.31 15.09 26.00
CA TRP A 190 4.29 15.01 24.89
C TRP A 190 5.45 14.03 25.15
N SER A 191 5.63 13.53 26.37
CA SER A 191 6.59 12.46 26.64
C SER A 191 6.10 11.07 26.22
N LYS A 192 4.78 10.92 26.02
CA LYS A 192 4.08 9.66 25.67
C LYS A 192 3.40 9.68 24.32
N PHE A 193 3.12 10.87 23.78
CA PHE A 193 2.47 11.01 22.49
C PHE A 193 2.95 12.27 21.80
N GLN A 194 3.81 12.10 20.81
CA GLN A 194 4.26 13.19 19.95
C GLN A 194 3.54 13.05 18.62
N ALA A 195 2.72 14.04 18.29
CA ALA A 195 1.85 13.97 17.14
C ALA A 195 1.73 15.31 16.44
N PHE A 196 1.57 15.28 15.12
CA PHE A 196 1.26 16.44 14.30
C PHE A 196 0.45 16.01 13.07
N VAL A 197 -0.16 16.98 12.40
CA VAL A 197 -0.72 16.78 11.07
C VAL A 197 0.22 17.39 10.04
N ALA A 198 0.42 16.70 8.92
CA ALA A 198 1.11 17.24 7.75
C ALA A 198 0.28 17.03 6.48
N ARG A 199 0.67 17.72 5.42
CA ARG A 199 0.07 17.62 4.10
C ARG A 199 1.15 17.37 3.07
N GLY A 200 0.92 16.43 2.16
CA GLY A 200 1.87 16.12 1.11
C GLY A 200 1.24 15.24 0.05
N HIS A 201 1.57 15.50 -1.21
CA HIS A 201 1.13 14.68 -2.34
C HIS A 201 -0.39 14.38 -2.37
N GLY A 202 -1.24 15.33 -1.95
CA GLY A 202 -2.71 15.19 -2.00
C GLY A 202 -3.30 14.37 -0.86
N PHE A 203 -2.51 14.16 0.20
CA PHE A 203 -2.91 13.43 1.39
C PHE A 203 -2.65 14.27 2.64
N ILE A 204 -3.53 14.09 3.60
CA ILE A 204 -3.38 14.48 5.00
C ILE A 204 -2.69 13.31 5.72
N GLN A 205 -1.69 13.64 6.52
CA GLN A 205 -0.87 12.71 7.27
C GLN A 205 -1.02 13.01 8.76
N TYR A 206 -1.60 12.09 9.53
CA TYR A 206 -1.61 12.16 11.00
C TYR A 206 -0.42 11.37 11.51
N VAL A 207 0.64 12.07 11.90
CA VAL A 207 1.94 11.47 12.20
C VAL A 207 2.08 11.29 13.71
N THR A 208 2.45 10.09 14.14
CA THR A 208 2.89 9.81 15.51
C THR A 208 4.38 9.51 15.52
N LEU A 209 5.15 10.35 16.20
CA LEU A 209 6.60 10.21 16.34
C LEU A 209 6.98 9.25 17.49
N PRO A 210 8.20 8.69 17.45
CA PRO A 210 8.70 7.83 18.51
C PRO A 210 8.70 8.50 19.89
N THR A 211 8.14 7.81 20.87
CA THR A 211 8.16 8.19 22.29
C THR A 211 8.57 7.02 23.17
N GLN A 212 8.92 7.28 24.44
CA GLN A 212 9.31 6.19 25.36
C GLN A 212 8.05 5.41 25.81
N PRO A 213 8.16 4.09 26.05
CA PRO A 213 9.37 3.26 25.94
C PRO A 213 9.70 2.90 24.49
N LEU A 214 10.99 2.96 24.13
CA LEU A 214 11.46 2.56 22.80
C LEU A 214 11.38 1.04 22.58
N ASN A 215 11.35 0.62 21.32
CA ASN A 215 11.26 -0.78 20.87
C ASN A 215 9.84 -1.34 21.03
N MET A 216 8.86 -0.53 20.66
CA MET A 216 7.51 -0.97 20.42
C MET A 216 7.18 -0.86 18.93
N TRP A 217 6.28 -1.72 18.48
CA TRP A 217 5.74 -1.68 17.13
C TRP A 217 4.27 -1.26 17.19
N PRO A 218 3.79 -0.49 16.21
CA PRO A 218 2.37 -0.40 15.91
C PRO A 218 1.72 -1.79 15.87
N ASP A 219 0.67 -1.96 16.65
CA ASP A 219 -0.16 -3.17 16.68
C ASP A 219 -1.21 -3.06 15.58
N ALA A 220 -1.04 -3.83 14.51
CA ALA A 220 -1.91 -3.78 13.35
C ALA A 220 -3.36 -4.16 13.69
N GLN A 221 -3.58 -5.06 14.65
CA GLN A 221 -4.93 -5.42 15.09
C GLN A 221 -5.60 -4.23 15.76
N ARG A 222 -4.90 -3.62 16.74
CA ARG A 222 -5.45 -2.49 17.48
C ARG A 222 -5.68 -1.28 16.60
N LEU A 223 -4.79 -1.00 15.64
CA LEU A 223 -5.01 0.07 14.67
C LEU A 223 -6.31 -0.14 13.90
N LEU A 224 -6.56 -1.36 13.39
CA LEU A 224 -7.80 -1.65 12.65
C LEU A 224 -9.04 -1.59 13.55
N GLU A 225 -8.94 -2.04 14.81
CA GLU A 225 -10.05 -2.02 15.76
C GLU A 225 -10.41 -0.59 16.19
N VAL A 226 -9.43 0.21 16.56
CA VAL A 226 -9.62 1.58 17.02
C VAL A 226 -10.20 2.46 15.93
N PHE A 227 -9.69 2.33 14.71
CA PHE A 227 -10.11 3.15 13.57
C PHE A 227 -11.20 2.46 12.73
N SER A 228 -11.85 1.41 13.25
CA SER A 228 -12.85 0.62 12.52
C SER A 228 -13.96 1.47 11.90
N ASP A 229 -14.47 2.46 12.64
CA ASP A 229 -15.49 3.41 12.19
C ASP A 229 -14.98 4.47 11.17
N HIS A 230 -13.68 4.48 10.89
CA HIS A 230 -13.03 5.45 10.02
C HIS A 230 -12.19 4.81 8.91
N LEU A 231 -12.19 3.47 8.78
CA LEU A 231 -11.35 2.76 7.81
C LEU A 231 -11.60 3.19 6.37
N GLU A 232 -12.81 3.64 6.03
CA GLU A 232 -13.14 4.16 4.70
C GLU A 232 -12.50 5.53 4.41
N HIS A 233 -12.17 6.31 5.45
CA HIS A 233 -11.49 7.60 5.37
C HIS A 233 -9.96 7.44 5.24
N ILE A 234 -9.44 6.27 5.61
CA ILE A 234 -8.01 6.00 5.68
C ILE A 234 -7.56 5.26 4.42
N THR A 235 -6.63 5.86 3.68
CA THR A 235 -5.94 5.19 2.57
C THR A 235 -5.03 4.08 3.12
N ALA A 236 -4.20 4.41 4.11
CA ALA A 236 -3.26 3.48 4.72
C ALA A 236 -2.84 3.92 6.13
N PHE A 237 -2.44 2.94 6.94
CA PHE A 237 -1.52 3.12 8.05
C PHE A 237 -0.13 2.84 7.51
N THR A 238 0.72 3.86 7.42
CA THR A 238 2.14 3.63 7.16
C THR A 238 2.83 3.40 8.50
N MET A 239 3.67 2.37 8.59
CA MET A 239 4.29 1.98 9.85
C MET A 239 5.78 1.78 9.65
N ASN A 240 6.58 2.41 10.51
CA ASN A 240 8.03 2.33 10.40
C ASN A 240 8.47 0.91 10.80
N LYS A 241 9.34 0.31 10.01
CA LYS A 241 9.82 -1.06 10.22
C LYS A 241 10.60 -1.23 11.52
N GLU A 242 11.36 -0.20 11.91
CA GLU A 242 12.36 -0.27 12.97
C GLU A 242 12.08 0.67 14.15
N ARG A 243 11.07 1.55 14.03
CA ARG A 243 10.76 2.58 15.03
C ARG A 243 9.29 2.55 15.43
N ASP A 244 9.08 3.07 16.62
CA ASP A 244 7.79 3.30 17.27
C ASP A 244 7.06 4.49 16.60
N GLU A 245 6.84 4.42 15.29
CA GLU A 245 6.30 5.49 14.45
C GLU A 245 5.25 4.92 13.50
N PHE A 246 4.13 5.63 13.38
CA PHE A 246 3.15 5.36 12.34
C PHE A 246 2.50 6.65 11.86
N ILE A 247 1.96 6.59 10.64
CA ILE A 247 1.22 7.69 10.02
C ILE A 247 -0.11 7.16 9.53
N ILE A 248 -1.18 7.89 9.80
CA ILE A 248 -2.47 7.65 9.17
C ILE A 248 -2.55 8.52 7.92
N LEU A 249 -2.59 7.88 6.76
CA LEU A 249 -2.69 8.54 5.47
C LEU A 249 -4.16 8.61 5.05
N ALA A 250 -4.66 9.83 4.86
CA ALA A 250 -6.03 10.12 4.43
C ALA A 250 -6.03 11.04 3.21
N PRO A 251 -6.96 10.92 2.25
CA PRO A 251 -6.98 11.82 1.11
C PRO A 251 -7.39 13.23 1.52
N GLU A 252 -6.82 14.26 0.89
CA GLU A 252 -7.24 15.66 1.14
C GLU A 252 -8.71 15.92 0.77
N LYS A 253 -9.29 15.10 -0.10
CA LYS A 253 -10.69 15.21 -0.55
C LYS A 253 -11.73 14.73 0.46
N LEU A 254 -11.35 14.41 1.70
CA LEU A 254 -12.32 14.17 2.76
C LEU A 254 -13.11 15.44 3.07
N ASP A 255 -14.41 15.29 3.36
CA ASP A 255 -15.20 16.39 3.89
C ASP A 255 -14.76 16.77 5.31
N GLU A 256 -15.08 17.99 5.74
CA GLU A 256 -14.65 18.56 7.02
C GLU A 256 -15.10 17.72 8.22
N ASP A 257 -16.30 17.15 8.20
CA ASP A 257 -16.83 16.31 9.28
C ASP A 257 -16.01 15.02 9.41
N SER A 258 -15.70 14.38 8.28
CA SER A 258 -14.86 13.18 8.22
C SER A 258 -13.42 13.45 8.65
N GLN A 259 -12.84 14.58 8.23
CA GLN A 259 -11.50 15.00 8.68
C GLN A 259 -11.48 15.24 10.20
N ALA A 260 -12.44 15.99 10.71
CA ALA A 260 -12.54 16.28 12.14
C ALA A 260 -12.78 15.01 12.97
N ALA A 261 -13.60 14.07 12.47
CA ALA A 261 -13.82 12.78 13.13
C ALA A 261 -12.54 11.95 13.22
N LEU A 262 -11.80 11.85 12.11
CA LEU A 262 -10.53 11.13 12.09
C LEU A 262 -9.48 11.80 12.98
N CYS A 263 -9.41 13.14 12.98
CA CYS A 263 -8.53 13.91 13.85
C CYS A 263 -8.83 13.67 15.34
N ARG A 264 -10.12 13.65 15.73
CA ARG A 264 -10.54 13.30 17.10
C ARG A 264 -10.14 11.87 17.49
N ALA A 265 -10.36 10.90 16.60
CA ALA A 265 -9.98 9.52 16.86
C ALA A 265 -8.47 9.35 17.01
N PHE A 266 -7.69 10.09 16.20
CA PHE A 266 -6.24 10.13 16.29
C PHE A 266 -5.75 10.79 17.59
N ALA A 267 -6.27 11.97 17.93
CA ALA A 267 -5.89 12.73 19.13
C ALA A 267 -6.23 12.01 20.43
N ALA A 268 -7.23 11.12 20.43
CA ALA A 268 -7.57 10.29 21.57
C ALA A 268 -6.43 9.35 22.02
N ASN A 269 -5.36 9.21 21.20
CA ASN A 269 -4.17 8.41 21.47
C ASN A 269 -4.50 7.01 22.05
N PRO A 270 -4.96 6.09 21.21
CA PRO A 270 -5.55 4.83 21.65
C PRO A 270 -4.58 3.82 22.28
N GLY A 271 -3.27 4.09 22.33
CA GLY A 271 -2.29 3.11 22.83
C GLY A 271 -2.18 1.87 21.93
N VAL A 272 -1.94 2.09 20.64
CA VAL A 272 -1.86 1.07 19.58
C VAL A 272 -0.47 0.42 19.46
N TRP A 273 0.19 0.16 20.58
CA TRP A 273 1.56 -0.34 20.62
C TRP A 273 1.63 -1.78 21.15
N THR A 274 2.61 -2.54 20.64
CA THR A 274 2.92 -3.90 21.08
C THR A 274 4.43 -4.13 21.14
N HIS A 275 4.87 -5.14 21.91
CA HIS A 275 6.26 -5.59 21.92
C HIS A 275 6.55 -6.66 20.86
N LEU A 276 5.53 -7.08 20.09
CA LEU A 276 5.70 -8.05 19.03
C LEU A 276 6.18 -7.36 17.75
N PRO A 277 7.32 -7.77 17.17
CA PRO A 277 7.73 -7.30 15.85
C PRO A 277 6.71 -7.74 14.78
N TYR A 278 6.70 -7.07 13.63
CA TYR A 278 5.69 -7.29 12.59
C TYR A 278 5.62 -8.74 12.09
N GLU A 279 6.77 -9.43 12.02
CA GLU A 279 6.87 -10.84 11.60
C GLU A 279 6.21 -11.82 12.59
N GLU A 280 5.99 -11.39 13.84
CA GLU A 280 5.33 -12.17 14.89
C GLU A 280 3.88 -11.75 15.13
N GLN A 281 3.43 -10.64 14.53
CA GLN A 281 2.02 -10.23 14.57
C GLN A 281 1.17 -11.14 13.67
N HIS A 282 -0.12 -11.26 13.99
CA HIS A 282 -1.02 -12.17 13.27
C HIS A 282 -1.19 -11.73 11.79
N PRO A 283 -0.93 -12.60 10.80
CA PRO A 283 -0.95 -12.28 9.36
C PRO A 283 -2.22 -11.53 8.91
N ARG A 284 -3.41 -11.96 9.37
CA ARG A 284 -4.69 -11.26 9.19
C ARG A 284 -4.67 -9.75 9.30
N PHE A 285 -3.95 -9.23 10.27
CA PHE A 285 -3.96 -7.80 10.54
C PHE A 285 -2.76 -7.13 9.86
N ILE A 286 -1.56 -7.69 10.00
CA ILE A 286 -0.34 -7.07 9.47
C ILE A 286 -0.26 -7.12 7.93
N CYS A 287 -0.86 -8.12 7.30
CA CYS A 287 -0.99 -8.22 5.85
C CYS A 287 -2.26 -7.54 5.30
N SER A 288 -2.99 -6.79 6.13
CA SER A 288 -4.14 -6.00 5.67
C SER A 288 -3.73 -5.04 4.55
N PRO A 289 -4.60 -4.83 3.54
CA PRO A 289 -4.41 -3.83 2.48
C PRO A 289 -4.00 -2.43 2.95
N LYS A 290 -4.41 -2.05 4.16
CA LYS A 290 -4.15 -0.74 4.74
C LYS A 290 -2.80 -0.65 5.48
N MET A 291 -2.11 -1.77 5.74
CA MET A 291 -0.84 -1.77 6.48
C MET A 291 0.35 -1.66 5.54
N TRP A 292 1.02 -0.51 5.53
CA TRP A 292 2.10 -0.19 4.59
C TRP A 292 3.41 0.04 5.36
N ILE A 293 4.32 -0.92 5.29
CA ILE A 293 5.60 -0.82 6.00
C ILE A 293 6.61 0.02 5.19
N TYR A 294 7.31 0.93 5.86
CA TYR A 294 8.43 1.70 5.30
C TYR A 294 9.69 1.58 6.16
N GLU A 295 10.84 1.83 5.54
CA GLU A 295 12.15 1.81 6.19
C GLU A 295 12.46 3.17 6.84
N ASN A 296 13.30 3.21 7.86
CA ASN A 296 13.61 4.48 8.53
C ASN A 296 14.38 5.48 7.64
N GLU A 297 15.17 4.97 6.70
CA GLU A 297 15.83 5.79 5.67
C GLU A 297 15.27 5.42 4.30
N SER A 298 15.06 6.44 3.46
CA SER A 298 14.65 6.21 2.08
C SER A 298 15.67 5.34 1.35
N PRO A 299 15.26 4.19 0.78
CA PRO A 299 16.16 3.36 -0.03
C PRO A 299 16.45 3.99 -1.39
N PHE A 300 15.84 5.14 -1.70
CA PHE A 300 15.88 5.80 -3.00
C PHE A 300 16.82 7.01 -3.03
N ARG A 301 17.72 7.15 -2.04
CA ARG A 301 18.63 8.31 -1.91
C ARG A 301 19.07 8.84 -3.28
N SER A 302 18.69 10.09 -3.55
CA SER A 302 19.27 10.86 -4.64
C SER A 302 20.77 10.98 -4.39
N THR A 303 21.57 10.64 -5.40
CA THR A 303 22.96 11.10 -5.48
C THR A 303 22.97 12.61 -5.71
N GLU A 304 22.56 13.37 -4.71
CA GLU A 304 22.90 14.78 -4.58
C GLU A 304 23.85 14.86 -3.39
N GLU A 305 25.12 14.57 -3.67
CA GLU A 305 26.20 15.04 -2.81
C GLU A 305 26.10 16.57 -2.79
N GLU A 306 25.67 17.15 -1.68
CA GLU A 306 25.95 18.57 -1.41
C GLU A 306 27.47 18.75 -1.51
N PRO A 307 27.98 19.71 -2.32
CA PRO A 307 29.40 19.99 -2.34
C PRO A 307 29.80 20.51 -0.95
N PRO A 308 30.95 20.06 -0.41
CA PRO A 308 31.41 20.53 0.89
C PRO A 308 31.67 22.04 0.81
N PHE A 309 30.97 22.80 1.65
CA PHE A 309 31.40 24.13 2.05
C PHE A 309 32.46 24.03 3.15
#